data_AF-A0A497E746-F1
#
_entry.id   AF-A0A497E746-F1
#
_cell.length_a   1.000
_cell.length_b   1.000
_cell.length_c   1.000
_cell.angle_alpha   90.00
_cell.angle_beta   90.00
_cell.angle_gamma   90.00
#
_symmetry.space_group_name_H-M   'P 1'
#
loop_
_entity.id
_entity.type
_entity.pdbx_description
1 polymer ?
#
loop_
_entity_poly.entity_id
_entity_poly.type
_entity_poly.pdbx_seq_one_letter_code
_entity_poly.pdbx_strand_id
1 'polypeptide(L)'
;MQKNNLWRMPFGYAPTFIIILGFVLVGFALEIATNGAGFPKPIAPINIFLIGIYLTLLTIVYFIKPFKKLVNWFASITMAVSSVLIFILLIAIAGVVPQGGAENIILLKKIGFSHMISSWAYVFSLLFVCTSLFFTVLRKLIHFKVRHIGFLLSHVGFFIILFFGSLSVGHLETYNVELFIDSPTHQGFYFDKLRAMDTPEYPDQQFIKRTVNLPFSLEMKRFEIDN
;
A
#
# COMPACT_ATOMS: atom_id res chain seq x y z
N MET A 1 -14.55 7.56 43.35
CA MET A 1 -14.36 7.43 41.89
C MET A 1 -12.89 7.70 41.57
N GLN A 2 -12.10 6.69 41.22
CA GLN A 2 -10.72 6.91 40.77
C GLN A 2 -10.74 7.64 39.43
N LYS A 3 -10.05 8.78 39.34
CA LYS A 3 -9.88 9.53 38.09
C LYS A 3 -8.94 8.70 37.20
N ASN A 4 -9.52 7.89 36.32
CA ASN A 4 -8.76 7.07 35.37
C ASN A 4 -7.90 7.99 34.52
N ASN A 5 -6.58 7.92 34.70
CA ASN A 5 -5.66 8.73 33.92
C ASN A 5 -5.67 8.20 32.47
N LEU A 6 -6.25 8.97 31.56
CA LEU A 6 -6.43 8.65 30.15
C LEU A 6 -5.11 8.29 29.44
N TRP A 7 -3.98 8.78 29.96
CA TRP A 7 -2.66 8.68 29.36
C TRP A 7 -1.77 7.59 29.97
N ARG A 8 -2.35 6.58 30.65
CA ARG A 8 -1.61 5.42 31.14
C ARG A 8 -1.64 4.27 30.13
N MET A 9 -0.49 3.69 29.83
CA MET A 9 -0.40 2.49 28.98
C MET A 9 -0.93 1.25 29.72
N PRO A 10 -1.66 0.34 29.04
CA PRO A 10 -2.09 0.43 27.63
C PRO A 10 -3.17 1.50 27.44
N PHE A 11 -3.01 2.35 26.42
CA PHE A 11 -3.93 3.47 26.21
C PHE A 11 -5.34 2.98 25.83
N GLY A 12 -6.35 3.71 26.29
CA GLY A 12 -7.74 3.51 25.88
C GLY A 12 -7.99 3.92 24.43
N TYR A 13 -9.25 3.89 24.01
CA TYR A 13 -9.65 4.21 22.62
C TYR A 13 -9.28 5.64 22.21
N ALA A 14 -9.70 6.66 22.97
CA ALA A 14 -9.51 8.06 22.59
C ALA A 14 -8.03 8.46 22.42
N PRO A 15 -7.11 8.20 23.37
CA PRO A 15 -5.69 8.54 23.19
C PRO A 15 -5.06 7.77 22.04
N THR A 16 -5.41 6.49 21.87
CA THR A 16 -4.88 5.67 20.77
C THR A 16 -5.31 6.22 19.41
N PHE A 17 -6.58 6.60 19.26
CA PHE A 17 -7.10 7.21 18.05
C PHE A 17 -6.41 8.55 17.75
N ILE A 18 -6.23 9.41 18.75
CA ILE A 18 -5.54 10.71 18.59
C ILE A 18 -4.11 10.51 18.13
N ILE A 19 -3.38 9.52 18.68
CA ILE A 19 -2.00 9.24 18.27
C ILE A 19 -1.94 8.80 16.81
N ILE A 20 -2.77 7.83 16.41
CA ILE A 20 -2.77 7.32 15.03
C ILE A 20 -3.20 8.42 14.05
N LEU A 21 -4.25 9.18 14.39
CA LEU A 21 -4.70 10.32 13.59
C LEU A 21 -3.59 11.36 13.44
N GLY A 22 -2.87 11.65 14.53
CA GLY A 22 -1.72 12.56 14.50
C GLY A 22 -0.64 12.11 13.52
N PHE A 23 -0.29 10.82 13.51
CA PHE A 23 0.66 10.28 12.51
C PHE A 23 0.13 10.35 11.08
N VAL A 24 -1.16 10.09 10.85
CA VAL A 24 -1.76 10.24 9.52
C VAL A 24 -1.73 11.69 9.04
N LEU A 25 -2.00 12.65 9.93
CA LEU A 25 -1.85 14.08 9.62
C LEU A 25 -0.39 14.46 9.32
N VAL A 26 0.57 13.90 10.05
CA VAL A 26 2.00 14.02 9.71
C VAL A 26 2.29 13.44 8.33
N GLY A 27 1.65 12.32 7.97
CA GLY A 27 1.73 11.75 6.61
C GLY A 27 1.25 12.71 5.53
N PHE A 28 0.11 13.36 5.73
CA PHE A 28 -0.36 14.40 4.81
C PHE A 28 0.57 15.61 4.77
N ALA A 29 1.14 16.02 5.90
CA ALA A 29 2.11 17.10 5.93
C ALA A 29 3.40 16.75 5.16
N LEU A 30 3.87 15.50 5.26
CA LEU A 30 5.00 15.00 4.47
C LEU A 30 4.67 15.00 2.98
N GLU A 31 3.47 14.58 2.59
CA GLU A 31 3.03 14.60 1.20
C GLU A 31 3.03 16.02 0.59
N ILE A 32 2.57 17.00 1.37
CA ILE A 32 2.60 18.41 0.96
C ILE A 32 4.06 18.89 0.87
N ALA A 33 4.92 18.49 1.81
CA ALA A 33 6.33 18.85 1.81
C ALA A 33 7.11 18.24 0.63
N THR A 34 6.73 17.03 0.18
CA THR A 34 7.28 16.38 -1.01
C THR A 34 6.58 16.79 -2.30
N ASN A 35 5.67 17.77 -2.25
CA ASN A 35 4.92 18.31 -3.38
C ASN A 35 4.08 17.25 -4.12
N GLY A 36 3.54 16.27 -3.40
CA GLY A 36 2.72 15.20 -3.96
C GLY A 36 3.53 14.17 -4.75
N ALA A 37 4.78 13.92 -4.36
CA ALA A 37 5.63 12.89 -4.98
C ALA A 37 5.24 11.46 -4.59
N GLY A 38 4.44 11.30 -3.52
CA GLY A 38 4.13 10.01 -2.93
C GLY A 38 5.30 9.38 -2.17
N PHE A 39 5.01 8.25 -1.55
CA PHE A 39 5.99 7.34 -0.99
C PHE A 39 6.75 6.63 -2.13
N PRO A 40 8.09 6.63 -2.09
CA PRO A 40 8.89 5.95 -3.10
C PRO A 40 8.61 4.44 -3.05
N LYS A 41 8.15 3.87 -4.16
CA LYS A 41 7.85 2.44 -4.27
C LYS A 41 9.17 1.66 -4.32
N PRO A 42 9.50 0.86 -3.29
CA PRO A 42 10.75 0.09 -3.31
C PRO A 42 10.62 -1.05 -4.31
N ILE A 43 11.57 -1.15 -5.25
CA ILE A 43 11.62 -2.22 -6.27
C ILE A 43 12.54 -3.34 -5.75
N ALA A 44 12.44 -4.58 -6.25
CA ALA A 44 13.44 -5.59 -5.93
C ALA A 44 14.85 -5.14 -6.37
N PRO A 45 15.89 -5.42 -5.57
CA PRO A 45 15.90 -6.23 -4.35
C PRO A 45 15.68 -5.45 -3.04
N ILE A 46 15.62 -4.12 -3.07
CA ILE A 46 15.62 -3.30 -1.84
C ILE A 46 14.37 -3.54 -0.99
N ASN A 47 13.22 -3.82 -1.60
CA ASN A 47 11.97 -4.13 -0.88
C ASN A 47 12.11 -5.37 0.03
N ILE A 48 12.83 -6.41 -0.39
CA ILE A 48 13.03 -7.65 0.38
C ILE A 48 13.84 -7.35 1.64
N PHE A 49 14.91 -6.54 1.52
CA PHE A 49 15.70 -6.12 2.67
C PHE A 49 14.88 -5.27 3.64
N LEU A 50 14.07 -4.32 3.15
CA LEU A 50 13.20 -3.50 3.98
C LEU A 50 12.18 -4.35 4.76
N ILE A 51 11.58 -5.34 4.10
CA ILE A 51 10.68 -6.32 4.74
C ILE A 51 11.40 -7.09 5.84
N GLY A 52 12.57 -7.65 5.53
CA GLY A 52 13.37 -8.42 6.48
C GLY A 52 13.72 -7.60 7.71
N ILE A 53 14.26 -6.38 7.50
CA ILE A 53 14.61 -5.46 8.59
C ILE A 53 13.39 -5.13 9.46
N TYR A 54 12.26 -4.81 8.83
CA TYR A 54 11.03 -4.47 9.54
C TYR A 54 10.55 -5.63 10.43
N LEU A 55 10.43 -6.85 9.88
CA LEU A 55 9.97 -8.02 10.62
C LEU A 55 10.94 -8.43 11.73
N THR A 56 12.25 -8.36 11.46
CA THR A 56 13.30 -8.64 12.46
C THR A 56 13.25 -7.63 13.60
N LEU A 57 13.11 -6.34 13.30
CA LEU A 57 13.01 -5.30 14.32
C LEU A 57 11.78 -5.49 15.21
N LEU A 58 10.61 -5.76 14.64
CA LEU A 58 9.40 -6.03 15.42
C LEU A 58 9.57 -7.27 16.31
N THR A 59 10.19 -8.33 15.79
CA THR A 59 10.48 -9.54 16.57
C THR A 59 11.43 -9.25 17.73
N ILE A 60 12.50 -8.49 17.50
CA ILE A 60 13.44 -8.08 18.56
C ILE A 60 12.72 -7.26 19.63
N VAL A 61 11.93 -6.25 19.23
CA VAL A 61 11.16 -5.39 20.14
C VAL A 61 10.20 -6.20 21.02
N TYR A 62 9.61 -7.27 20.48
CA TYR A 62 8.73 -8.15 21.25
C TYR A 62 9.41 -8.78 22.48
N PHE A 63 10.67 -9.20 22.36
CA PHE A 63 11.38 -9.89 23.45
C PHE A 63 12.03 -8.94 24.46
N ILE A 64 12.19 -7.67 24.12
CA ILE A 64 12.84 -6.68 24.98
C ILE A 64 11.89 -6.27 26.14
N LYS A 65 12.30 -6.59 27.38
CA LYS A 65 11.52 -6.30 28.61
C LYS A 65 11.02 -4.85 28.73
N PRO A 66 11.83 -3.80 28.52
CA PRO A 66 11.33 -2.42 28.64
C PRO A 66 10.23 -2.06 27.64
N PHE A 67 10.19 -2.72 26.47
CA PHE A 67 9.14 -2.49 25.47
C PHE A 67 7.86 -3.30 25.72
N LYS A 68 7.79 -4.15 26.75
CA LYS A 68 6.60 -4.98 27.01
C LYS A 68 5.29 -4.18 27.11
N LYS A 69 5.30 -2.99 27.73
CA LYS A 69 4.10 -2.13 27.81
C LYS A 69 3.67 -1.63 26.42
N LEU A 70 4.64 -1.25 25.59
CA LEU A 70 4.43 -0.79 24.22
C LEU A 70 3.88 -1.93 23.35
N VAL A 71 4.56 -3.08 23.35
CA VAL A 71 4.13 -4.30 22.64
C VAL A 71 2.73 -4.71 23.08
N ASN A 72 2.44 -4.62 24.39
CA ASN A 72 1.12 -4.93 24.90
C ASN A 72 0.03 -3.98 24.43
N TRP A 73 0.35 -2.71 24.30
CA TRP A 73 -0.55 -1.73 23.72
C TRP A 73 -0.75 -1.94 22.22
N PHE A 74 0.30 -2.24 21.45
CA PHE A 74 0.15 -2.52 20.01
C PHE A 74 -0.68 -3.78 19.74
N ALA A 75 -0.54 -4.82 20.56
CA ALA A 75 -1.37 -6.04 20.49
C ALA A 75 -2.64 -5.96 21.36
N SER A 76 -3.15 -4.74 21.62
CA SER A 76 -4.43 -4.53 22.29
C SER A 76 -5.55 -4.32 21.27
N ILE A 77 -6.79 -4.59 21.69
CA ILE A 77 -7.99 -4.37 20.86
C ILE A 77 -8.15 -2.88 20.54
N THR A 78 -7.77 -1.98 21.44
CA THR A 78 -7.89 -0.52 21.22
C THR A 78 -7.02 -0.06 20.06
N MET A 79 -5.78 -0.55 19.96
CA MET A 79 -4.89 -0.30 18.81
C MET A 79 -5.45 -0.91 17.53
N ALA A 80 -5.88 -2.16 17.56
CA ALA A 80 -6.39 -2.85 16.37
C ALA A 80 -7.62 -2.14 15.79
N VAL A 81 -8.62 -1.82 16.61
CA VAL A 81 -9.85 -1.17 16.15
C VAL A 81 -9.57 0.26 15.66
N SER A 82 -8.77 1.03 16.39
CA SER A 82 -8.48 2.43 16.01
C SER A 82 -7.68 2.53 14.71
N SER A 83 -6.69 1.65 14.53
CA SER A 83 -5.85 1.63 13.32
C SER A 83 -6.65 1.17 12.09
N VAL A 84 -7.46 0.12 12.23
CA VAL A 84 -8.31 -0.38 11.15
C VAL A 84 -9.37 0.66 10.75
N LEU A 85 -9.97 1.38 11.70
CA LEU A 85 -10.98 2.39 11.39
C LEU A 85 -10.39 3.53 10.53
N ILE A 86 -9.22 4.04 10.89
CA ILE A 86 -8.52 5.08 10.12
C ILE A 86 -8.09 4.54 8.75
N PHE A 87 -7.60 3.31 8.70
CA PHE A 87 -7.20 2.67 7.45
C PHE A 87 -8.36 2.49 6.47
N ILE A 88 -9.51 2.00 6.96
CA ILE A 88 -10.73 1.85 6.16
C ILE A 88 -11.21 3.21 5.66
N LEU A 89 -11.17 4.25 6.50
CA LEU A 89 -11.54 5.60 6.09
C LEU A 89 -10.66 6.10 4.94
N LEU A 90 -9.33 5.92 5.02
CA LEU A 90 -8.42 6.32 3.96
C LEU A 90 -8.66 5.52 2.66
N ILE A 91 -8.88 4.21 2.75
CA ILE A 91 -9.21 3.38 1.58
C ILE A 91 -10.55 3.78 0.98
N ALA A 92 -11.56 4.06 1.80
CA ALA A 92 -12.86 4.50 1.32
C ALA A 92 -12.74 5.81 0.53
N ILE A 93 -11.97 6.78 1.04
CA ILE A 93 -11.70 8.01 0.28
C ILE A 93 -10.92 7.69 -0.99
N ALA A 94 -9.94 6.78 -0.96
CA ALA A 94 -9.19 6.38 -2.14
C ALA A 94 -10.09 5.73 -3.22
N GLY A 95 -11.12 4.99 -2.81
CA GLY A 95 -12.08 4.36 -3.72
C GLY A 95 -13.09 5.34 -4.33
N VAL A 96 -13.41 6.43 -3.62
CA VAL A 96 -14.32 7.48 -4.12
C VAL A 96 -13.59 8.48 -5.02
N VAL A 97 -12.33 8.80 -4.69
CA VAL A 97 -11.53 9.78 -5.44
C VAL A 97 -10.80 9.08 -6.60
N PRO A 98 -10.90 9.59 -7.84
CA PRO A 98 -10.17 9.03 -8.99
C PRO A 98 -8.66 8.95 -8.74
N GLN A 99 -8.12 7.73 -8.73
CA GLN A 99 -6.68 7.48 -8.60
C GLN A 99 -6.00 7.60 -9.97
N GLY A 100 -4.96 8.43 -10.10
CA GLY A 100 -4.16 8.52 -11.33
C GLY A 100 -4.70 9.41 -12.46
N GLY A 101 -5.84 10.10 -12.27
CA GLY A 101 -6.46 10.96 -13.30
C GLY A 101 -6.49 12.46 -12.97
N ALA A 102 -6.13 12.88 -11.75
CA ALA A 102 -6.27 14.27 -11.31
C ALA A 102 -5.02 15.13 -11.58
N GLU A 103 -4.38 14.98 -12.75
CA GLU A 103 -3.30 15.91 -13.15
C GLU A 103 -3.79 17.36 -13.23
N ASN A 104 -5.10 17.55 -13.48
CA ASN A 104 -5.72 18.86 -13.65
C ASN A 104 -6.08 19.60 -12.35
N ILE A 105 -5.99 18.95 -11.16
CA ILE A 105 -6.30 19.58 -9.88
C ILE A 105 -5.06 19.57 -8.98
N ILE A 106 -4.28 20.65 -9.09
CA ILE A 106 -2.98 20.84 -8.41
C ILE A 106 -3.11 20.65 -6.89
N LEU A 107 -4.20 21.09 -6.28
CA LEU A 107 -4.45 20.96 -4.83
C LEU A 107 -4.63 19.50 -4.40
N LEU A 108 -5.39 18.71 -5.16
CA LEU A 108 -5.61 17.28 -4.88
C LEU A 108 -4.33 16.46 -5.04
N LYS A 109 -3.49 16.86 -6.00
CA LYS A 109 -2.17 16.26 -6.21
C LYS A 109 -1.23 16.57 -5.04
N LYS A 110 -1.14 17.82 -4.59
CA LYS A 110 -0.26 18.21 -3.48
C LYS A 110 -0.62 17.58 -2.14
N ILE A 111 -1.92 17.35 -1.89
CA ILE A 111 -2.39 16.70 -0.65
C ILE A 111 -2.24 15.17 -0.74
N GLY A 112 -2.09 14.60 -1.94
CA GLY A 112 -1.94 13.17 -2.17
C GLY A 112 -3.23 12.40 -2.39
N PHE A 113 -4.39 13.06 -2.48
CA PHE A 113 -5.67 12.38 -2.74
C PHE A 113 -5.76 11.78 -4.14
N SER A 114 -5.04 12.35 -5.12
CA SER A 114 -4.96 11.80 -6.47
C SER A 114 -4.16 10.50 -6.57
N HIS A 115 -3.38 10.17 -5.54
CA HIS A 115 -2.51 9.00 -5.46
C HIS A 115 -2.48 8.46 -4.02
N MET A 116 -3.65 8.32 -3.41
CA MET A 116 -3.81 8.04 -1.98
C MET A 116 -3.12 6.75 -1.55
N ILE A 117 -3.22 5.69 -2.35
CA ILE A 117 -2.59 4.38 -2.07
C ILE A 117 -1.06 4.46 -2.06
N SER A 118 -0.49 5.47 -2.74
CA SER A 118 0.94 5.76 -2.73
C SER A 118 1.31 6.95 -1.85
N SER A 119 0.40 7.47 -1.02
CA SER A 119 0.67 8.61 -0.15
C SER A 119 1.34 8.21 1.17
N TRP A 120 2.07 9.13 1.79
CA TRP A 120 2.65 8.91 3.13
C TRP A 120 1.59 8.64 4.21
N ALA A 121 0.42 9.27 4.11
CA ALA A 121 -0.70 9.05 5.03
C ALA A 121 -1.20 7.59 5.01
N TYR A 122 -1.34 7.01 3.82
CA TYR A 122 -1.70 5.60 3.66
C TYR A 122 -0.63 4.68 4.24
N VAL A 123 0.66 4.95 3.98
CA VAL A 123 1.77 4.15 4.49
C VAL A 123 1.80 4.12 6.01
N PHE A 124 1.65 5.26 6.68
CA PHE A 124 1.58 5.27 8.15
C PHE A 124 0.39 4.49 8.69
N SER A 125 -0.79 4.66 8.10
CA SER A 125 -1.97 3.91 8.52
C SER A 125 -1.79 2.40 8.33
N LEU A 126 -1.21 1.98 7.20
CA LEU A 126 -0.90 0.58 6.92
C LEU A 126 0.10 0.02 7.93
N LEU A 127 1.16 0.77 8.26
CA LEU A 127 2.15 0.36 9.24
C LEU A 127 1.51 0.13 10.62
N PHE A 128 0.58 0.97 11.07
CA PHE A 128 -0.11 0.75 12.35
C PHE A 128 -0.94 -0.54 12.35
N VAL A 129 -1.73 -0.77 11.30
CA VAL A 129 -2.55 -1.99 11.16
C VAL A 129 -1.65 -3.22 11.11
N CYS A 130 -0.65 -3.23 10.23
CA CYS A 130 0.29 -4.35 10.09
C CYS A 130 1.08 -4.61 11.38
N THR A 131 1.56 -3.57 12.07
CA THR A 131 2.28 -3.72 13.35
C THR A 131 1.38 -4.31 14.44
N SER A 132 0.14 -3.82 14.55
CA SER A 132 -0.84 -4.31 15.52
C SER A 132 -1.17 -5.79 15.27
N LEU A 133 -1.36 -6.17 14.00
CA LEU A 133 -1.59 -7.55 13.61
C LEU A 133 -0.37 -8.43 13.88
N PHE A 134 0.82 -7.98 13.50
CA PHE A 134 2.06 -8.73 13.69
C PHE A 134 2.25 -9.11 15.16
N PHE A 135 2.13 -8.15 16.09
CA PHE A 135 2.28 -8.45 17.51
C PHE A 135 1.14 -9.33 18.06
N THR A 136 -0.08 -9.19 17.54
CA THR A 136 -1.21 -10.04 17.92
C THR A 136 -1.00 -11.50 17.50
N VAL A 137 -0.54 -11.70 16.27
CA VAL A 137 -0.15 -13.01 15.72
C VAL A 137 1.01 -13.58 16.54
N LEU A 138 2.08 -12.81 16.73
CA LEU A 138 3.28 -13.25 17.43
C LEU A 138 2.99 -13.68 18.87
N ARG A 139 2.17 -12.92 19.61
CA ARG A 139 1.74 -13.29 20.97
C ARG A 139 1.04 -14.65 20.99
N LYS A 140 0.18 -14.92 20.03
CA LYS A 140 -0.58 -16.19 19.94
C LYS A 140 0.25 -17.34 19.40
N LEU A 141 1.20 -17.07 18.52
CA LEU A 141 2.14 -18.06 17.99
C LEU A 141 3.05 -18.56 19.11
N ILE A 142 3.49 -17.69 20.02
CA ILE A 142 4.33 -18.07 21.17
C ILE A 142 3.54 -18.90 22.21
N HIS A 143 2.26 -18.59 22.42
CA HIS A 143 1.38 -19.34 23.32
C HIS A 143 0.39 -20.22 22.53
N PHE A 144 0.92 -20.96 21.56
CA PHE A 144 0.12 -21.70 20.61
C PHE A 144 -0.77 -22.74 21.29
N LYS A 145 -2.05 -22.73 20.94
CA LYS A 145 -3.03 -23.76 21.32
C LYS A 145 -3.83 -24.12 20.08
N VAL A 146 -3.93 -25.42 19.79
CA VAL A 146 -4.61 -25.96 18.59
C VAL A 146 -6.06 -25.48 18.47
N ARG A 147 -6.74 -25.25 19.61
CA ARG A 147 -8.10 -24.69 19.68
C ARG A 147 -8.25 -23.32 19.02
N HIS A 148 -7.17 -22.56 18.82
CA HIS A 148 -7.19 -21.22 18.24
C HIS A 148 -6.60 -21.15 16.83
N ILE A 149 -6.46 -22.29 16.15
CA ILE A 149 -5.89 -22.35 14.78
C ILE A 149 -6.67 -21.46 13.81
N GLY A 150 -8.00 -21.48 13.83
CA GLY A 150 -8.84 -20.67 12.94
C GLY A 150 -8.62 -19.17 13.14
N PHE A 151 -8.58 -18.72 14.40
CA PHE A 151 -8.26 -17.33 14.72
C PHE A 151 -6.88 -16.94 14.18
N LEU A 152 -5.87 -17.79 14.41
CA LEU A 152 -4.50 -17.51 13.99
C LEU A 152 -4.41 -17.42 12.47
N LEU A 153 -5.02 -18.36 11.75
CA LEU A 153 -4.99 -18.43 10.30
C LEU A 153 -5.66 -17.20 9.66
N SER A 154 -6.79 -16.73 10.20
CA SER A 154 -7.44 -15.52 9.69
C SER A 154 -6.58 -14.27 9.87
N HIS A 155 -5.92 -14.12 11.03
CA HIS A 155 -5.08 -12.94 11.29
C HIS A 155 -3.76 -12.99 10.51
N VAL A 156 -3.16 -14.17 10.40
CA VAL A 156 -1.98 -14.39 9.56
C VAL A 156 -2.31 -14.14 8.09
N GLY A 157 -3.42 -14.67 7.59
CA GLY A 157 -3.87 -14.46 6.22
C GLY A 157 -4.08 -12.97 5.91
N PHE A 158 -4.80 -12.26 6.77
CA PHE A 158 -5.01 -10.81 6.59
C PHE A 158 -3.70 -10.02 6.68
N PHE A 159 -2.80 -10.39 7.60
CA PHE A 159 -1.47 -9.79 7.68
C PHE A 159 -0.69 -9.98 6.38
N ILE A 160 -0.66 -11.21 5.84
CA ILE A 160 0.07 -11.52 4.61
C ILE A 160 -0.51 -10.73 3.43
N ILE A 161 -1.84 -10.77 3.26
CA ILE A 161 -2.52 -10.08 2.15
C ILE A 161 -2.26 -8.58 2.20
N LEU A 162 -2.42 -7.93 3.36
CA LEU A 162 -2.17 -6.50 3.45
C LEU A 162 -0.69 -6.17 3.29
N PHE A 163 0.18 -6.83 4.04
CA PHE A 163 1.60 -6.45 4.11
C PHE A 163 2.32 -6.74 2.78
N PHE A 164 2.22 -7.96 2.26
CA PHE A 164 2.86 -8.32 1.01
C PHE A 164 2.10 -7.80 -0.22
N GLY A 165 0.77 -7.67 -0.15
CA GLY A 165 -0.02 -7.08 -1.23
C GLY A 165 0.36 -5.61 -1.46
N SER A 166 0.46 -4.81 -0.40
CA SER A 166 0.85 -3.40 -0.51
C SER A 166 2.31 -3.21 -0.97
N LEU A 167 3.22 -4.09 -0.59
CA LEU A 167 4.64 -4.01 -0.99
C LEU A 167 4.91 -4.55 -2.40
N SER A 168 4.04 -5.42 -2.92
CA SER A 168 4.16 -5.96 -4.28
C SER A 168 3.85 -4.94 -5.38
N VAL A 169 3.17 -3.84 -5.06
CA VAL A 169 2.77 -2.81 -6.05
C VAL A 169 3.96 -2.20 -6.81
N GLY A 170 5.16 -2.20 -6.21
CA GLY A 170 6.39 -1.74 -6.87
C GLY A 170 6.89 -2.63 -8.02
N HIS A 171 6.38 -3.85 -8.17
CA HIS A 171 6.77 -4.81 -9.22
C HIS A 171 5.82 -4.83 -10.41
N LEU A 172 4.72 -4.07 -10.35
CA LEU A 172 3.76 -4.05 -11.44
C LEU A 172 4.32 -3.21 -12.59
N GLU A 173 4.90 -3.88 -13.59
CA GLU A 173 5.19 -3.27 -14.87
C GLU A 173 3.92 -3.26 -15.72
N THR A 174 3.48 -2.06 -16.10
CA THR A 174 2.32 -1.91 -17.00
C THR A 174 2.84 -1.69 -18.41
N TYR A 175 2.46 -2.58 -19.32
CA TYR A 175 2.79 -2.46 -20.73
C TYR A 175 1.56 -2.00 -21.51
N ASN A 176 1.70 -0.92 -22.27
CA ASN A 176 0.65 -0.44 -23.15
C ASN A 176 0.90 -0.96 -24.56
N VAL A 177 -0.09 -1.60 -25.16
CA VAL A 177 -0.05 -1.99 -26.57
C VAL A 177 -0.90 -1.00 -27.34
N GLU A 178 -0.28 -0.26 -28.27
CA GLU A 178 -1.02 0.56 -29.21
C GLU A 178 -1.57 -0.35 -30.32
N LEU A 179 -2.91 -0.41 -30.42
CA LEU A 179 -3.59 -1.16 -31.46
C LEU A 179 -4.03 -0.18 -32.54
N PHE A 180 -3.63 -0.47 -33.77
CA PHE A 180 -4.06 0.24 -34.96
C PHE A 180 -5.06 -0.64 -35.71
N ILE A 181 -6.13 -0.03 -36.21
CA ILE A 181 -7.15 -0.73 -37.01
C ILE A 181 -6.48 -1.18 -38.33
N ASP A 182 -6.66 -2.45 -38.68
CA ASP A 182 -6.12 -3.11 -39.89
C ASP A 182 -4.59 -3.32 -39.96
N SER A 183 -3.85 -3.16 -38.84
CA SER A 183 -2.45 -3.58 -38.79
C SER A 183 -2.12 -4.37 -37.50
N PRO A 184 -1.64 -5.63 -37.59
CA PRO A 184 -1.28 -6.41 -36.43
C PRO A 184 0.04 -5.90 -35.81
N THR A 185 -0.06 -5.20 -34.68
CA THR A 185 1.11 -4.83 -33.86
C THR A 185 1.39 -5.88 -32.79
N HIS A 186 2.60 -6.45 -32.85
CA HIS A 186 3.15 -7.37 -31.84
C HIS A 186 4.07 -6.66 -30.83
N GLN A 187 4.29 -5.36 -31.04
CA GLN A 187 5.09 -4.50 -30.19
C GLN A 187 4.13 -3.74 -29.27
N GLY A 188 4.20 -3.96 -27.97
CA GLY A 188 3.79 -2.90 -27.06
C GLY A 188 4.95 -1.95 -26.81
N PHE A 189 4.68 -0.90 -26.06
CA PHE A 189 5.68 0.11 -25.76
C PHE A 189 5.72 0.30 -24.25
N TYR A 190 6.94 0.37 -23.72
CA TYR A 190 7.16 0.84 -22.35
C TYR A 190 6.81 2.33 -22.33
N PHE A 191 5.76 2.69 -21.62
CA PHE A 191 5.26 4.06 -21.61
C PHE A 191 6.12 4.92 -20.68
N ASP A 192 7.28 5.34 -21.17
CA ASP A 192 8.08 6.38 -20.55
C ASP A 192 7.49 7.74 -20.97
N LYS A 193 7.13 8.60 -20.01
CA LYS A 193 6.50 9.91 -20.29
C LYS A 193 7.36 10.79 -21.21
N LEU A 194 8.66 10.50 -21.30
CA LEU A 194 9.63 11.19 -22.16
C LEU A 194 9.54 10.80 -23.65
N ARG A 195 8.98 9.62 -23.98
CA ARG A 195 8.88 9.12 -25.36
C ARG A 195 7.50 9.31 -25.99
N ALA A 196 6.54 9.82 -25.23
CA ALA A 196 5.20 10.15 -25.73
C ALA A 196 5.20 11.30 -26.77
N MET A 197 6.32 12.00 -26.95
CA MET A 197 6.53 13.01 -27.98
C MET A 197 7.22 12.47 -29.24
N ASP A 198 7.85 11.29 -29.17
CA ASP A 198 8.40 10.62 -30.35
C ASP A 198 7.31 9.72 -30.94
N THR A 199 6.34 10.31 -31.62
CA THR A 199 5.48 9.57 -32.54
C THR A 199 6.37 8.88 -33.57
N PRO A 200 6.33 7.55 -33.74
CA PRO A 200 6.96 6.93 -34.90
C PRO A 200 6.22 7.46 -36.13
N GLU A 201 6.93 8.24 -36.93
CA GLU A 201 6.46 8.78 -38.21
C GLU A 201 6.35 7.61 -39.20
N TYR A 202 5.19 6.96 -39.22
CA TYR A 202 4.80 6.08 -40.32
C TYR A 202 4.16 6.97 -41.39
N PRO A 203 4.78 7.15 -42.58
CA PRO A 203 4.43 8.26 -43.48
C PRO A 203 3.03 8.21 -44.10
N ASP A 204 2.30 7.09 -44.00
CA ASP A 204 1.24 6.82 -44.99
C ASP A 204 -0.13 6.39 -44.45
N GLN A 205 -0.37 6.36 -43.13
CA GLN A 205 -1.61 5.81 -42.60
C GLN A 205 -2.23 6.64 -41.47
N GLN A 206 -3.38 7.27 -41.76
CA GLN A 206 -4.26 7.91 -40.77
C GLN A 206 -4.92 6.85 -39.89
N PHE A 207 -4.17 6.34 -38.92
CA PHE A 207 -4.73 5.40 -37.96
C PHE A 207 -5.45 6.11 -36.81
N ILE A 208 -6.67 5.66 -36.49
CA ILE A 208 -7.39 6.09 -35.29
C ILE A 208 -6.68 5.48 -34.08
N LYS A 209 -5.88 6.29 -33.36
CA LYS A 209 -5.17 5.87 -32.16
C LYS A 209 -6.15 5.54 -31.04
N ARG A 210 -6.25 4.27 -30.64
CA ARG A 210 -7.00 3.83 -29.45
C ARG A 210 -6.05 3.17 -28.47
N THR A 211 -5.73 3.86 -27.39
CA THR A 211 -4.94 3.29 -26.29
C THR A 211 -5.80 2.32 -25.49
N VAL A 212 -5.41 1.05 -25.43
CA VAL A 212 -6.09 0.04 -24.61
C VAL A 212 -5.14 -0.36 -23.48
N ASN A 213 -5.45 0.06 -22.25
CA ASN A 213 -4.76 -0.42 -21.06
C ASN A 213 -5.20 -1.86 -20.79
N LEU A 214 -4.29 -2.83 -20.94
CA LEU A 214 -4.55 -4.21 -20.57
C LEU A 214 -4.20 -4.42 -19.07
N PRO A 215 -5.14 -4.87 -18.23
CA PRO A 215 -4.91 -4.98 -16.78
C PRO A 215 -4.04 -6.18 -16.37
N PHE A 216 -3.55 -6.97 -17.33
CA PHE A 216 -2.70 -8.15 -17.10
C PHE A 216 -1.67 -8.30 -18.23
N SER A 217 -0.47 -8.76 -17.89
CA SER A 217 0.58 -9.10 -18.86
C SER A 217 0.23 -10.42 -19.54
N LEU A 218 -0.16 -10.38 -20.82
CA LEU A 218 -0.24 -11.58 -21.66
C LEU A 218 1.14 -11.87 -22.22
N GLU A 219 1.73 -13.01 -21.83
CA GLU A 219 2.84 -13.58 -22.58
C GLU A 219 2.27 -14.12 -23.90
N MET A 220 2.37 -13.34 -24.97
CA MET A 220 1.94 -13.75 -26.31
C MET A 220 2.95 -14.76 -26.85
N LYS A 221 2.77 -16.04 -26.49
CA LYS A 221 3.49 -17.13 -27.15
C LYS A 221 3.06 -17.13 -28.61
N ARG A 222 4.02 -16.95 -29.52
CA ARG A 222 3.89 -16.82 -30.97
C ARG A 222 2.72 -17.69 -31.51
N PHE A 223 1.62 -17.05 -31.88
CA PHE A 223 0.57 -17.70 -32.67
C PHE A 223 1.00 -17.62 -34.14
N GLU A 224 1.55 -18.72 -34.64
CA GLU A 224 1.60 -18.94 -36.09
C GLU A 224 0.19 -19.32 -36.53
N ILE A 225 -0.40 -18.50 -37.38
CA ILE A 225 -1.60 -18.87 -38.12
C ILE A 225 -1.10 -19.67 -39.31
N ASP A 226 -1.18 -21.00 -39.24
CA ASP A 226 -1.05 -21.83 -40.43
C ASP A 226 -2.20 -21.48 -41.37
N ASN A 227 -1.83 -21.02 -42.58
CA ASN A 227 -2.74 -20.66 -43.67
C ASN A 227 -3.52 -21.87 -44.19
#